data_AF-A0A7G1IAN0-F1
#
_entry.id   AF-A0A7G1IAN0-F1
#
_cell.length_a   1.000
_cell.length_b   1.000
_cell.length_c   1.000
_cell.angle_alpha   90.00
_cell.angle_beta   90.00
_cell.angle_gamma   90.00
#
_symmetry.space_group_name_H-M   'P 1'
#
loop_
_entity.id
_entity.type
_entity.pdbx_description
1 polymer ?
#
loop_
_entity_poly.entity_id
_entity_poly.type
_entity_poly.pdbx_seq_one_letter_code
_entity_poly.pdbx_strand_id
1 'polypeptide(L)'
;MSYLTAFPELLASAATDLSNIGSALIDANTTAAAPITTMVPAAADEISAAITALFANHAWTYQMLSRQANVFHAQFVEALSAASASYAATEAANASPLEAVVQDLLGVINAPTNALLGRPLIGDGATGTATNPNGGAGGLLFGNGGDGYSQPASSTAPVAPAARQD
;
A
#
# COMPACT_ATOMS: atom_id res chain seq x y z
N MET A 1 30.85 5.59 9.15
CA MET A 1 29.49 5.03 9.25
C MET A 1 28.75 5.40 7.98
N SER A 2 28.18 4.43 7.27
CA SER A 2 27.32 4.67 6.11
C SER A 2 25.90 4.87 6.62
N TYR A 3 25.26 5.98 6.25
CA TYR A 3 23.84 6.20 6.50
C TYR A 3 23.08 5.79 5.23
N LEU A 4 22.02 4.99 5.41
CA LEU A 4 21.10 4.64 4.34
C LEU A 4 19.83 5.47 4.51
N THR A 5 19.50 6.25 3.48
CA THR A 5 18.24 6.98 3.39
C THR A 5 17.39 6.30 2.32
N ALA A 6 16.19 5.89 2.69
CA ALA A 6 15.20 5.37 1.76
C ALA A 6 13.96 6.28 1.80
N PHE A 7 13.18 6.27 0.73
CA PHE A 7 11.91 6.97 0.60
C PHE A 7 10.84 5.93 0.26
N PRO A 8 10.28 5.23 1.27
CA PRO A 8 9.32 4.13 1.06
C PRO A 8 8.13 4.50 0.17
N GLU A 9 7.65 5.74 0.28
CA GLU A 9 6.55 6.31 -0.50
C GLU A 9 6.90 6.43 -1.99
N LEU A 10 8.14 6.83 -2.33
CA LEU A 10 8.58 6.88 -3.72
C LEU A 10 8.74 5.49 -4.31
N LEU A 11 9.23 4.53 -3.52
CA LEU A 11 9.33 3.12 -3.94
C LEU A 11 7.95 2.50 -4.19
N ALA A 12 6.96 2.79 -3.33
CA ALA A 12 5.59 2.33 -3.52
C ALA A 12 4.93 2.97 -4.76
N SER A 13 5.16 4.27 -5.01
CA SER A 13 4.71 4.93 -6.24
C SER A 13 5.34 4.29 -7.48
N ALA A 14 6.66 4.06 -7.47
CA ALA A 14 7.35 3.44 -8.58
C ALA A 14 6.85 2.01 -8.85
N ALA A 15 6.54 1.22 -7.82
CA ALA A 15 5.95 -0.10 -7.99
C ALA A 15 4.57 -0.03 -8.67
N THR A 16 3.76 0.97 -8.34
CA THR A 16 2.46 1.21 -8.97
C THR A 16 2.63 1.57 -10.46
N ASP A 17 3.55 2.49 -10.77
CA ASP A 17 3.83 2.89 -12.16
C ASP A 17 4.33 1.70 -12.99
N LEU A 18 5.23 0.88 -12.43
CA LEU A 18 5.72 -0.32 -13.08
C LEU A 18 4.63 -1.37 -13.29
N SER A 19 3.68 -1.51 -12.36
CA SER A 19 2.52 -2.38 -12.54
C SER A 19 1.66 -1.93 -13.73
N ASN A 20 1.44 -0.61 -13.87
CA ASN A 20 0.70 -0.05 -15.00
C ASN A 20 1.43 -0.28 -16.33
N ILE A 21 2.75 -0.08 -16.37
CA ILE A 21 3.59 -0.38 -17.53
C ILE A 21 3.52 -1.86 -17.90
N GLY A 22 3.62 -2.76 -16.91
CA GLY A 22 3.53 -4.20 -17.12
C GLY A 22 2.20 -4.62 -17.74
N SER A 23 1.10 -4.03 -17.28
CA SER A 23 -0.24 -4.26 -17.84
C SER A 23 -0.33 -3.80 -19.30
N ALA A 24 0.14 -2.58 -19.60
CA ALA A 24 0.17 -2.05 -20.96
C ALA A 24 1.02 -2.91 -21.91
N LEU A 25 2.15 -3.44 -21.43
CA LEU A 25 3.01 -4.34 -22.20
C LEU A 25 2.32 -5.69 -22.48
N ILE A 26 1.62 -6.27 -21.50
CA ILE A 26 0.84 -7.50 -21.68
C ILE A 26 -0.23 -7.29 -22.75
N ASP A 27 -0.98 -6.19 -22.68
CA ASP A 27 -2.04 -5.86 -23.63
C ASP A 27 -1.49 -5.66 -25.05
N ALA A 28 -0.40 -4.91 -25.18
CA ALA A 28 0.26 -4.68 -26.46
C ALA A 28 0.77 -5.98 -27.08
N ASN A 29 1.45 -6.83 -26.30
CA ASN A 29 1.96 -8.12 -26.78
C ASN A 29 0.82 -9.08 -27.19
N THR A 30 -0.26 -9.09 -26.42
CA THR A 30 -1.44 -9.92 -26.70
C THR A 30 -2.13 -9.47 -27.98
N THR A 31 -2.31 -8.16 -28.16
CA THR A 31 -2.90 -7.57 -29.37
C THR A 31 -2.04 -7.85 -30.61
N ALA A 32 -0.72 -7.77 -30.47
CA ALA A 32 0.21 -8.01 -31.55
C ALA A 32 0.34 -9.49 -31.93
N ALA A 33 0.01 -10.44 -31.05
CA ALA A 33 0.35 -11.86 -31.19
C ALA A 33 -0.16 -12.49 -32.50
N ALA A 34 -1.46 -12.39 -32.78
CA ALA A 34 -2.04 -12.94 -34.01
C ALA A 34 -1.47 -12.29 -35.28
N PRO A 35 -1.51 -10.96 -35.47
CA PRO A 35 -1.10 -10.35 -36.74
C PRO A 35 0.37 -10.62 -37.11
N ILE A 36 1.27 -10.82 -36.13
CA ILE A 36 2.68 -11.09 -36.41
C ILE A 36 3.01 -12.59 -36.57
N THR A 37 2.18 -13.49 -36.04
CA THR A 37 2.40 -14.96 -36.14
C THR A 37 1.66 -15.59 -37.31
N THR A 38 0.55 -15.00 -37.76
CA THR A 38 -0.29 -15.52 -38.85
C THR A 38 -0.19 -14.68 -40.11
N MET A 39 0.97 -14.06 -40.35
CA MET A 39 1.20 -13.22 -41.52
C MET A 39 1.11 -14.05 -42.82
N VAL A 40 0.58 -13.42 -43.89
CA VAL A 40 0.44 -14.04 -45.21
C VAL A 40 1.61 -13.57 -46.11
N PRO A 41 2.14 -14.42 -47.01
CA PRO A 41 3.14 -14.01 -48.00
C PRO A 41 2.66 -12.85 -48.87
N ALA A 42 3.55 -11.90 -49.18
CA ALA A 42 3.23 -10.73 -49.99
C ALA A 42 2.91 -11.08 -51.46
N ALA A 43 3.48 -12.18 -51.95
CA ALA A 43 3.20 -12.76 -53.26
C ALA A 43 3.28 -14.29 -53.18
N ALA A 44 2.85 -14.97 -54.24
CA ALA A 44 2.77 -16.43 -54.31
C ALA A 44 4.10 -17.14 -54.58
N ASP A 45 5.21 -16.40 -54.60
CA ASP A 45 6.54 -16.94 -54.85
C ASP A 45 7.19 -17.52 -53.58
N GLU A 46 8.17 -18.39 -53.79
CA GLU A 46 8.87 -19.09 -52.72
C GLU A 46 9.69 -18.14 -51.83
N ILE A 47 10.16 -17.00 -52.35
CA ILE A 47 10.94 -16.02 -51.57
C ILE A 47 10.02 -15.29 -50.60
N SER A 48 8.86 -14.83 -51.06
CA SER A 48 7.82 -14.23 -50.21
C SER A 48 7.35 -15.21 -49.12
N ALA A 49 7.16 -16.48 -49.47
CA ALA A 49 6.79 -17.52 -48.50
C ALA A 49 7.89 -17.74 -47.45
N ALA A 50 9.16 -17.83 -47.86
CA ALA A 50 10.29 -18.02 -46.97
C ALA A 50 10.49 -16.82 -46.02
N ILE A 51 10.36 -15.59 -46.51
CA ILE A 51 10.46 -14.37 -45.70
C ILE A 51 9.34 -14.34 -44.64
N THR A 52 8.10 -14.63 -45.03
CA THR A 52 6.98 -14.68 -44.07
C THR A 52 7.20 -15.77 -43.01
N ALA A 53 7.68 -16.95 -43.40
CA ALA A 53 7.98 -18.03 -42.45
C ALA A 53 9.07 -17.63 -41.44
N LEU A 54 10.12 -16.91 -41.88
CA LEU A 54 11.16 -16.38 -41.00
C LEU A 54 10.58 -15.43 -39.95
N PHE A 55 9.76 -14.46 -40.37
CA PHE A 55 9.14 -13.51 -39.44
C PHE A 55 8.14 -14.17 -38.50
N ALA A 56 7.32 -15.11 -38.98
CA ALA A 56 6.39 -15.86 -38.13
C ALA A 56 7.14 -16.66 -37.05
N ASN A 57 8.25 -17.32 -37.39
CA ASN A 57 9.08 -18.04 -36.43
C ASN A 57 9.74 -17.09 -35.40
N HIS A 58 10.21 -15.92 -35.85
CA HIS A 58 10.73 -14.90 -34.94
C HIS A 58 9.64 -14.39 -33.99
N ALA A 59 8.43 -14.16 -34.50
CA ALA A 59 7.27 -13.75 -33.71
C ALA A 59 6.89 -14.77 -32.64
N TRP A 60 6.89 -16.07 -32.94
CA TRP A 60 6.66 -17.12 -31.93
C TRP A 60 7.71 -17.09 -30.82
N THR A 61 8.98 -16.93 -31.19
CA THR A 61 10.09 -16.80 -30.24
C THR A 61 9.96 -15.55 -29.37
N TYR A 62 9.61 -14.42 -29.98
CA TYR A 62 9.31 -13.16 -29.30
C TYR A 62 8.17 -13.33 -28.29
N GLN A 63 7.05 -13.94 -28.68
CA GLN A 63 5.89 -14.15 -27.80
C GLN A 63 6.22 -15.04 -26.59
N MET A 64 7.03 -16.08 -26.80
CA MET A 64 7.53 -16.91 -25.69
C MET A 64 8.39 -16.10 -24.72
N LEU A 65 9.33 -15.30 -25.24
CA LEU A 65 10.21 -14.47 -24.42
C LEU A 65 9.45 -13.36 -23.70
N SER A 66 8.49 -12.71 -24.34
CA SER A 66 7.63 -11.68 -23.73
C SER A 66 6.86 -12.23 -22.54
N ARG A 67 6.35 -13.48 -22.60
CA ARG A 67 5.70 -14.11 -21.44
C ARG A 67 6.66 -14.32 -20.28
N GLN A 68 7.89 -14.76 -20.56
CA GLN A 68 8.91 -14.92 -19.52
C GLN A 68 9.30 -13.56 -18.90
N ALA A 69 9.42 -12.52 -19.72
CA ALA A 69 9.70 -11.16 -19.27
C ALA A 69 8.56 -10.61 -18.39
N ASN A 70 7.30 -10.88 -18.74
CA ASN A 70 6.15 -10.46 -17.93
C ASN A 70 6.15 -11.11 -16.54
N VAL A 71 6.50 -12.39 -16.44
CA VAL A 71 6.63 -13.07 -15.14
C VAL A 71 7.74 -12.45 -14.30
N PHE A 72 8.91 -12.22 -14.89
CA PHE A 72 10.02 -11.55 -14.22
C PHE A 72 9.63 -10.14 -13.75
N HIS A 73 8.97 -9.38 -14.62
CA HIS A 73 8.51 -8.03 -14.29
C HIS A 73 7.54 -8.02 -13.12
N ALA A 74 6.59 -8.95 -13.07
CA ALA A 74 5.66 -9.09 -11.95
C ALA A 74 6.40 -9.38 -10.63
N GLN A 75 7.38 -10.31 -10.65
CA GLN A 75 8.22 -10.62 -9.49
C GLN A 75 9.06 -9.41 -9.04
N PHE A 76 9.56 -8.62 -9.98
CA PHE A 76 10.30 -7.40 -9.69
C PHE A 76 9.43 -6.35 -8.97
N VAL A 77 8.20 -6.13 -9.45
CA VAL A 77 7.23 -5.21 -8.83
C VAL A 77 6.84 -5.67 -7.43
N GLU A 78 6.66 -6.98 -7.24
CA GLU A 78 6.37 -7.57 -5.92
C GLU A 78 7.54 -7.34 -4.95
N ALA A 79 8.77 -7.61 -5.39
CA ALA A 79 9.97 -7.40 -4.58
C ALA A 79 10.16 -5.92 -4.21
N LEU A 80 9.88 -4.99 -5.13
CA LEU A 80 9.97 -3.55 -4.88
C LEU A 80 8.94 -3.10 -3.83
N SER A 81 7.71 -3.59 -3.92
CA SER A 81 6.65 -3.35 -2.93
C SER A 81 7.00 -3.91 -1.55
N ALA A 82 7.59 -5.11 -1.50
CA ALA A 82 8.05 -5.70 -0.23
C ALA A 82 9.20 -4.91 0.39
N ALA A 83 10.12 -4.39 -0.43
CA ALA A 83 11.23 -3.56 0.03
C ALA A 83 10.73 -2.23 0.62
N SER A 84 9.78 -1.55 -0.02
CA SER A 84 9.22 -0.30 0.51
C SER A 84 8.56 -0.52 1.88
N ALA A 85 7.76 -1.58 2.03
CA ALA A 85 7.14 -1.94 3.30
C ALA A 85 8.19 -2.25 4.38
N SER A 86 9.29 -2.91 4.02
CA SER A 86 10.38 -3.23 4.95
C SER A 86 11.13 -1.98 5.44
N TYR A 87 11.39 -1.01 4.55
CA TYR A 87 11.99 0.26 4.96
C TYR A 87 11.06 1.07 5.86
N ALA A 88 9.78 1.18 5.53
CA ALA A 88 8.79 1.86 6.38
C ALA A 88 8.66 1.20 7.76
N ALA A 89 8.65 -0.14 7.81
CA ALA A 89 8.62 -0.87 9.08
C ALA A 89 9.88 -0.63 9.92
N THR A 90 11.05 -0.50 9.28
CA THR A 90 12.31 -0.21 9.97
C THR A 90 12.30 1.20 10.58
N GLU A 91 11.79 2.20 9.86
CA GLU A 91 11.63 3.55 10.39
C GLU A 91 10.69 3.58 11.60
N ALA A 92 9.54 2.90 11.52
CA ALA A 92 8.59 2.79 12.63
C ALA A 92 9.21 2.06 13.84
N ALA A 93 9.95 0.96 13.61
CA ALA A 93 10.62 0.22 14.66
C ALA A 93 11.73 1.00 15.35
N ASN A 94 12.38 1.95 14.66
CA ASN A 94 13.38 2.82 15.24
C ASN A 94 12.76 4.01 16.01
N ALA A 95 11.56 4.47 15.62
CA ALA A 95 10.84 5.53 16.32
C ALA A 95 10.16 5.03 17.61
N SER A 96 9.57 3.83 17.59
CA SER A 96 8.76 3.28 18.69
C SER A 96 9.47 3.20 20.06
N PRO A 97 10.75 2.79 20.18
CA PRO A 97 11.44 2.76 21.46
C PRO A 97 11.56 4.15 22.10
N LEU A 98 11.74 5.20 21.29
CA LEU A 98 11.84 6.56 21.80
C LEU A 98 10.48 7.05 22.31
N GLU A 99 9.40 6.76 21.58
CA GLU A 99 8.04 7.08 22.03
C GLU A 99 7.71 6.39 23.36
N ALA A 100 8.05 5.10 23.49
CA ALA A 100 7.83 4.36 24.73
C ALA A 100 8.59 4.98 25.92
N VAL A 101 9.85 5.38 25.72
CA VAL A 101 10.65 6.06 26.76
C VAL A 101 10.05 7.41 27.15
N VAL A 102 9.58 8.19 26.17
CA VAL A 102 8.91 9.47 26.45
C VAL A 102 7.63 9.25 27.25
N GLN A 103 6.82 8.26 26.90
CA GLN A 103 5.59 7.95 27.62
C GLN A 103 5.84 7.45 29.04
N ASP A 104 6.85 6.62 29.25
CA ASP A 104 7.23 6.15 30.59
C ASP A 104 7.70 7.32 31.47
N LEU A 105 8.51 8.22 30.92
CA LEU A 105 8.96 9.42 31.62
C LEU A 105 7.79 10.37 31.95
N LEU A 106 6.87 10.58 31.02
CA LEU A 106 5.63 11.34 31.28
C LEU A 106 4.79 10.66 32.36
N GLY A 107 4.71 9.33 32.37
CA GLY A 107 4.03 8.55 33.41
C GLY A 107 4.62 8.82 34.80
N VAL A 108 5.94 8.79 34.94
CA VAL A 108 6.64 9.09 36.21
C VAL A 108 6.41 10.54 36.64
N ILE A 109 6.52 11.51 35.73
CA ILE A 109 6.32 12.94 36.02
C ILE A 109 4.86 13.21 36.43
N ASN A 110 3.91 12.55 35.78
CA ASN A 110 2.48 12.75 36.01
C ASN A 110 1.92 11.90 37.16
N ALA A 111 2.66 10.91 37.68
CA ALA A 111 2.16 10.02 38.73
C ALA A 111 1.67 10.77 39.99
N PRO A 112 2.38 11.79 40.53
CA PRO A 112 1.91 12.50 41.71
C PRO A 112 0.64 13.32 41.46
N THR A 113 0.54 14.01 40.31
CA THR A 113 -0.64 14.82 39.98
C THR A 113 -1.84 13.97 39.58
N ASN A 114 -1.63 12.84 38.92
CA ASN A 114 -2.69 11.88 38.69
C ASN A 114 -3.22 11.31 40.02
N ALA A 115 -2.35 11.01 40.98
CA ALA A 115 -2.77 10.50 42.29
C ALA A 115 -3.50 11.55 43.14
N LEU A 116 -3.07 12.82 43.09
CA LEU A 116 -3.62 13.88 43.93
C LEU A 116 -4.82 14.63 43.30
N LEU A 117 -4.80 14.79 41.97
CA LEU A 117 -5.70 15.67 41.24
C LEU A 117 -6.46 14.95 40.11
N GLY A 118 -6.22 13.65 39.93
CA GLY A 118 -6.87 12.84 38.88
C GLY A 118 -6.52 13.29 37.46
N ARG A 119 -5.45 14.07 37.30
CA ARG A 119 -5.07 14.70 36.04
C ARG A 119 -3.55 14.80 35.88
N PRO A 120 -3.02 14.70 34.65
CA PRO A 120 -1.58 14.80 34.41
C PRO A 120 -1.05 16.21 34.71
N LEU A 121 0.24 16.32 35.01
CA LEU A 121 0.94 17.61 35.16
C LEU A 121 1.25 18.20 33.78
N ILE A 122 1.77 17.37 32.88
CA ILE A 122 2.14 17.70 31.50
C ILE A 122 1.66 16.61 30.53
N GLY A 123 1.34 16.99 29.30
CA GLY A 123 0.88 16.07 28.25
C GLY A 123 -0.64 16.05 28.11
N ASP A 124 -1.09 15.43 27.02
CA ASP A 124 -2.50 15.42 26.64
C ASP A 124 -3.33 14.49 27.54
N GLY A 125 -4.64 14.76 27.60
CA GLY A 125 -5.58 13.94 28.35
C GLY A 125 -5.79 12.57 27.68
N ALA A 126 -6.21 11.57 28.47
CA ALA A 126 -6.53 10.25 27.94
C ALA A 126 -7.67 10.31 26.91
N THR A 127 -7.55 9.62 25.78
CA THR A 127 -8.62 9.51 24.77
C THR A 127 -9.89 8.91 25.39
N GLY A 128 -11.04 9.42 24.96
CA GLY A 128 -12.34 8.93 25.38
C GLY A 128 -12.54 7.45 25.05
N THR A 129 -13.27 6.77 25.92
CA THR A 129 -13.68 5.37 25.70
C THR A 129 -15.20 5.30 25.57
N ALA A 130 -15.73 4.14 25.18
CA ALA A 130 -17.18 3.92 25.15
C ALA A 130 -17.87 4.22 26.49
N THR A 131 -17.17 4.05 27.62
CA THR A 131 -17.69 4.33 28.97
C THR A 131 -17.42 5.76 29.44
N ASN A 132 -16.44 6.46 28.85
CA ASN A 132 -16.16 7.86 29.12
C ASN A 132 -15.93 8.61 27.79
N PRO A 133 -17.00 9.01 27.10
CA PRO A 133 -16.91 9.47 25.71
C PRO A 133 -16.23 10.82 25.53
N ASN A 134 -16.15 11.63 26.59
CA ASN A 134 -15.67 13.02 26.49
C ASN A 134 -14.14 13.15 26.51
N GLY A 135 -13.41 12.06 26.74
CA GLY A 135 -11.96 12.12 26.96
C GLY A 135 -11.60 12.69 28.34
N GLY A 136 -10.32 12.54 28.70
CA GLY A 136 -9.73 13.09 29.91
C GLY A 136 -9.28 14.53 29.72
N ALA A 137 -9.24 15.30 30.81
CA ALA A 137 -8.67 16.64 30.78
C ALA A 137 -7.13 16.58 30.60
N GLY A 138 -6.60 17.54 29.84
CA GLY A 138 -5.15 17.68 29.61
C GLY A 138 -4.36 18.12 30.85
N GLY A 139 -3.04 18.20 30.67
CA GLY A 139 -2.07 18.56 31.70
C GLY A 139 -2.36 19.90 32.38
N LEU A 140 -2.02 19.99 33.67
CA LEU A 140 -2.20 21.21 34.46
C LEU A 140 -1.31 22.37 33.99
N LEU A 141 -0.11 22.07 33.50
CA LEU A 141 0.84 23.08 33.00
C LEU A 141 0.79 23.18 31.48
N PHE A 142 0.81 22.04 30.79
CA PHE A 142 0.84 21.96 29.33
C PHE A 142 0.13 20.69 28.86
N GLY A 143 -0.65 20.78 27.79
CA GLY A 143 -1.33 19.64 27.17
C GLY A 143 -2.79 19.95 26.79
N ASN A 144 -3.25 19.35 25.71
CA ASN A 144 -4.62 19.43 25.22
C ASN A 144 -5.53 18.41 25.93
N GLY A 145 -6.85 18.61 25.85
CA GLY A 145 -7.80 17.58 26.25
C GLY A 145 -7.68 16.35 25.35
N GLY A 146 -7.98 15.18 25.91
CA GLY A 146 -8.01 13.94 25.13
C GLY A 146 -9.15 13.95 24.12
N ASP A 147 -8.92 13.33 22.96
CA ASP A 147 -9.95 13.22 21.92
C ASP A 147 -11.20 12.50 22.44
N GLY A 148 -12.37 12.91 21.96
CA GLY A 148 -13.63 12.22 22.28
C GLY A 148 -13.74 10.85 21.60
N TYR A 149 -14.50 9.95 22.21
CA TYR A 149 -14.82 8.65 21.62
C TYR A 149 -15.83 8.81 20.48
N SER A 150 -15.47 8.38 19.28
CA SER A 150 -16.41 8.19 18.17
C SER A 150 -16.71 6.69 18.02
N GLN A 151 -18.00 6.31 18.01
CA GLN A 151 -18.36 4.93 17.67
C GLN A 151 -17.95 4.64 16.22
N PRO A 152 -17.24 3.54 15.95
CA PRO A 152 -17.10 3.08 14.58
C PRO A 152 -18.51 2.76 14.06
N ALA A 153 -18.90 3.39 12.96
CA ALA A 153 -20.19 3.14 12.33
C ALA A 153 -20.25 1.67 11.89
N SER A 154 -20.93 0.84 12.66
CA SER A 154 -21.36 -0.48 12.19
C SER A 154 -22.35 -0.24 11.07
N SER A 155 -21.94 -0.54 9.83
CA SER A 155 -22.79 -0.52 8.65
C SER A 155 -24.06 -1.35 8.88
N THR A 156 -25.20 -0.69 8.63
CA THR A 156 -26.49 -1.30 8.24
C THR A 156 -27.01 -2.43 9.14
N ALA A 157 -27.76 -2.07 10.19
CA ALA A 157 -28.86 -2.94 10.59
C ALA A 157 -29.83 -3.08 9.39
N PRO A 158 -30.26 -4.29 9.02
CA PRO A 158 -31.17 -4.45 7.89
C PRO A 158 -32.50 -3.78 8.22
N VAL A 159 -32.85 -2.75 7.45
CA VAL A 159 -34.21 -2.20 7.44
C VAL A 159 -35.14 -3.32 6.98
N ALA A 160 -35.93 -3.86 7.90
CA ALA A 160 -37.00 -4.78 7.56
C ALA A 160 -37.99 -4.07 6.61
N PRO A 161 -38.42 -4.70 5.50
CA PRO A 161 -39.37 -4.07 4.60
C PRO A 161 -40.72 -3.90 5.30
N ALA A 162 -41.24 -2.67 5.28
CA ALA A 162 -42.59 -2.36 5.76
C ALA A 162 -43.62 -3.18 4.97
N ALA A 163 -44.37 -4.01 5.68
CA ALA A 163 -45.56 -4.65 5.16
C ALA A 163 -46.57 -3.56 4.77
N ARG A 164 -46.92 -3.48 3.49
CA ARG A 164 -48.19 -2.87 3.05
C ARG A 164 -49.30 -3.83 3.51
N GLN A 165 -50.08 -3.40 4.49
CA GLN A 165 -51.47 -3.83 4.61
C GLN A 165 -52.32 -2.65 4.17
N ASP A 166 -53.20 -2.97 3.22
CA ASP A 166 -54.43 -2.28 2.81
C ASP A 166 -54.31 -0.97 2.01
#